data_AF-A0AA37FQ57-F1
#
_entry.id   AF-A0AA37FQ57-F1
#
_cell.length_a   1.000
_cell.length_b   1.000
_cell.length_c   1.000
_cell.angle_alpha   90.00
_cell.angle_beta   90.00
_cell.angle_gamma   90.00
#
_symmetry.space_group_name_H-M   'P 1'
#
loop_
_entity.id
_entity.type
_entity.pdbx_description
1 polymer ?
#
loop_
_entity_poly.entity_id
_entity_poly.type
_entity_poly.pdbx_seq_one_letter_code
_entity_poly.pdbx_strand_id
1 'polypeptide(L)'
;MLWPITSSKVTTHQFDTIDMYEVLYEFDGPKIFTSKDSNNQTYLWYESAEDFSNKRIRFLVTPTTDSQIEQLKLGHKTVYDLLKQAWLWAVDLTYDMTLANAWALGGLDDVPAKSRPEPHVTLYPEHMPLLSYRLIGPGLQEGQVPASVISRAVKGPTAALKRIFESLSQGYSSGRPEESFRRSYDLPAARFAYNSFEVAFSEPPFDQLDFDGESAYEAGSSALEDGLQWLVNQSSKEPSIIVLEALKELTPPAHGQIERAEIRGRLIKSSAVFCLNRQHRRAITEALAKHQKTDHELIQVSGQIRELDKDNFSFILRNRPNDENELKCIFTEEQYDDVVEHFSSETFVSATGRLKRSSNLLEIGDIEPTPNTNEAPEQPL
;
A
#
# COMPACT_ATOMS: atom_id res chain seq x y z
N MET A 1 18.08 -7.07 34.45
CA MET A 1 19.24 -6.17 34.63
C MET A 1 18.97 -4.89 33.86
N LEU A 2 19.10 -3.74 34.51
CA LEU A 2 18.90 -2.44 33.85
C LEU A 2 20.06 -2.16 32.89
N TRP A 3 19.77 -1.47 31.79
CA TRP A 3 20.78 -1.04 30.83
C TRP A 3 21.64 0.11 31.41
N PRO A 4 22.91 0.29 31.02
CA PRO A 4 23.75 1.37 31.56
C PRO A 4 23.37 2.73 30.97
N ILE A 5 23.42 3.80 31.77
CA ILE A 5 23.26 5.19 31.33
C ILE A 5 24.57 5.93 31.58
N THR A 6 25.07 6.62 30.55
CA THR A 6 26.33 7.39 30.61
C THR A 6 26.10 8.87 30.93
N SER A 7 24.87 9.38 30.80
CA SER A 7 24.55 10.76 31.13
C SER A 7 24.60 11.01 32.64
N SER A 8 24.76 12.28 33.02
CA SER A 8 24.76 12.67 34.43
C SER A 8 23.37 12.49 35.05
N LYS A 9 23.35 12.04 36.31
CA LYS A 9 22.12 12.03 37.10
C LYS A 9 21.56 13.44 37.21
N VAL A 10 20.24 13.56 37.15
CA VAL A 10 19.53 14.82 37.34
C VAL A 10 18.74 14.78 38.63
N THR A 11 18.67 15.92 39.31
CA THR A 11 17.72 16.12 40.43
C THR A 11 16.40 16.55 39.84
N THR A 12 15.41 15.67 39.83
CA THR A 12 14.09 15.95 39.24
C THR A 12 13.03 15.82 40.31
N HIS A 13 12.81 16.92 41.03
CA HIS A 13 11.74 17.06 42.02
C HIS A 13 10.34 16.73 41.46
N GLN A 14 10.17 16.89 40.14
CA GLN A 14 8.95 16.49 39.41
C GLN A 14 8.61 14.99 39.49
N PHE A 15 9.53 14.14 39.97
CA PHE A 15 9.31 12.70 40.16
C PHE A 15 9.34 12.26 41.64
N ASP A 16 9.44 13.19 42.59
CA ASP A 16 9.55 12.87 44.03
C ASP A 16 8.24 12.24 44.56
N THR A 17 7.10 12.64 44.00
CA THR A 17 5.77 12.05 44.26
C THR A 17 5.11 11.71 42.95
N ILE A 18 4.86 10.42 42.73
CA ILE A 18 4.19 9.91 41.53
C ILE A 18 2.74 9.65 41.88
N ASP A 19 1.87 10.60 41.55
CA ASP A 19 0.43 10.40 41.60
C ASP A 19 -0.03 9.86 40.24
N MET A 20 -0.28 8.55 40.19
CA MET A 20 -0.74 7.89 38.96
C MET A 20 -2.16 8.38 38.64
N TYR A 21 -2.29 9.09 37.53
CA TYR A 21 -3.54 9.68 37.10
C TYR A 21 -4.38 8.69 36.29
N GLU A 22 -3.77 7.99 35.35
CA GLU A 22 -4.45 7.02 34.49
C GLU A 22 -3.50 5.90 34.07
N VAL A 23 -3.90 4.64 34.27
CA VAL A 23 -3.15 3.47 33.76
C VAL A 23 -3.66 3.16 32.36
N LEU A 24 -2.78 3.26 31.37
CA LEU A 24 -3.08 3.06 29.95
C LEU A 24 -2.85 1.61 29.52
N TYR A 25 -1.93 0.90 30.18
CA TYR A 25 -1.68 -0.53 29.95
C TYR A 25 -1.11 -1.17 31.22
N GLU A 26 -1.68 -2.30 31.60
CA GLU A 26 -1.34 -3.05 32.80
C GLU A 26 -1.10 -4.53 32.47
N PHE A 27 0.02 -5.06 32.98
CA PHE A 27 0.32 -6.49 32.94
C PHE A 27 1.28 -6.80 34.08
N ASP A 28 0.84 -7.51 35.12
CA ASP A 28 1.60 -7.68 36.37
C ASP A 28 2.05 -6.34 36.99
N GLY A 29 1.19 -5.32 36.87
CA GLY A 29 1.44 -3.94 37.27
C GLY A 29 1.42 -2.94 36.11
N PRO A 30 1.46 -1.63 36.39
CA PRO A 30 1.32 -0.59 35.39
C PRO A 30 2.57 -0.52 34.51
N LYS A 31 2.44 -0.83 33.22
CA LYS A 31 3.54 -0.76 32.25
C LYS A 31 3.54 0.56 31.49
N ILE A 32 2.35 1.09 31.23
CA ILE A 32 2.17 2.41 30.59
C ILE A 32 1.11 3.16 31.37
N PHE A 33 1.44 4.33 31.87
CA PHE A 33 0.52 5.14 32.64
C PHE A 33 0.86 6.62 32.51
N THR A 34 -0.04 7.47 32.99
CA THR A 34 0.19 8.90 33.11
C THR A 34 0.23 9.31 34.57
N SER A 35 1.00 10.35 34.86
CA SER A 35 1.01 11.01 36.16
C SER A 35 0.87 12.51 35.97
N LYS A 36 0.56 13.22 37.06
CA LYS A 36 0.58 14.67 37.11
C LYS A 36 1.55 15.15 38.17
N ASP A 37 2.29 16.21 37.87
CA ASP A 37 3.11 16.89 38.87
C ASP A 37 2.27 17.90 39.70
N SER A 38 2.94 18.60 40.61
CA SER A 38 2.33 19.67 41.40
C SER A 38 1.83 20.87 40.58
N ASN A 39 2.27 21.01 39.33
CA ASN A 39 1.80 22.03 38.38
C ASN A 39 0.70 21.51 37.46
N ASN A 40 0.16 20.31 37.70
CA ASN A 40 -0.82 19.63 36.84
C ASN A 40 -0.31 19.38 35.41
N GLN A 41 1.01 19.31 35.21
CA GLN A 41 1.63 18.87 33.97
C GLN A 41 1.53 17.35 33.87
N THR A 42 0.96 16.86 32.77
CA THR A 42 0.84 15.41 32.51
C THR A 42 2.16 14.86 32.00
N TYR A 43 2.56 13.69 32.50
CA TYR A 43 3.72 12.91 32.04
C TYR A 43 3.27 11.53 31.59
N LEU A 44 3.84 11.03 30.50
CA LEU A 44 3.69 9.63 30.07
C LEU A 44 4.87 8.82 30.62
N TRP A 45 4.55 7.67 31.22
CA TRP A 45 5.50 6.70 31.74
C TRP A 45 5.40 5.41 30.92
N TYR A 46 6.55 4.85 30.54
CA TYR A 46 6.67 3.58 29.82
C TYR A 46 7.73 2.70 30.46
N GLU A 47 7.37 1.48 30.86
CA GLU A 47 8.32 0.51 31.41
C GLU A 47 9.33 0.07 30.35
N SER A 48 10.60 0.34 30.61
CA SER A 48 11.73 0.09 29.70
C SER A 48 12.51 -1.16 30.05
N ALA A 49 12.67 -1.43 31.34
CA ALA A 49 13.42 -2.58 31.84
C ALA A 49 13.09 -2.86 33.31
N GLU A 50 13.24 -4.11 33.71
CA GLU A 50 13.06 -4.56 35.08
C GLU A 50 14.32 -5.29 35.61
N ASP A 51 14.61 -5.07 36.89
CA ASP A 51 15.68 -5.73 37.62
C ASP A 51 15.14 -6.33 38.92
N PHE A 52 14.68 -7.58 38.81
CA PHE A 52 14.13 -8.38 39.90
C PHE A 52 15.08 -8.53 41.09
N SER A 53 16.40 -8.63 40.85
CA SER A 53 17.39 -8.83 41.91
C SER A 53 17.47 -7.63 42.85
N ASN A 54 17.39 -6.43 42.29
CA ASN A 54 17.43 -5.18 43.04
C ASN A 54 16.04 -4.59 43.31
N LYS A 55 14.96 -5.27 42.86
CA LYS A 55 13.57 -4.82 42.92
C LYS A 55 13.39 -3.41 42.34
N ARG A 56 13.94 -3.19 41.15
CA ARG A 56 13.88 -1.91 40.45
C ARG A 56 13.23 -2.04 39.08
N ILE A 57 12.50 -1.01 38.71
CA ILE A 57 11.89 -0.84 37.39
C ILE A 57 12.41 0.47 36.81
N ARG A 58 12.85 0.44 35.56
CA ARG A 58 13.21 1.65 34.82
C ARG A 58 12.06 2.05 33.91
N PHE A 59 11.63 3.29 34.04
CA PHE A 59 10.67 3.93 33.17
C PHE A 59 11.35 4.94 32.25
N LEU A 60 10.84 5.06 31.03
CA LEU A 60 11.02 6.23 30.20
C LEU A 60 9.89 7.21 30.49
N VAL A 61 10.23 8.47 30.69
CA VAL A 61 9.28 9.51 31.08
C VAL A 61 9.43 10.72 30.16
N THR A 62 8.31 11.25 29.69
CA THR A 62 8.27 12.42 28.80
C THR A 62 7.06 13.29 29.14
N PRO A 63 7.13 14.63 29.03
CA PRO A 63 5.95 15.45 29.23
C PRO A 63 4.96 15.22 28.09
N THR A 64 3.68 15.30 28.39
CA THR A 64 2.61 15.08 27.40
C THR A 64 1.39 15.94 27.71
N THR A 65 0.38 15.88 26.85
CA THR A 65 -0.89 16.58 27.04
C THR A 65 -2.04 15.60 26.92
N ASP A 66 -3.18 15.93 27.53
CA ASP A 66 -4.37 15.09 27.47
C ASP A 66 -4.80 14.83 26.01
N SER A 67 -4.65 15.83 25.12
CA SER A 67 -4.90 15.64 23.69
C SER A 67 -3.98 14.61 23.02
N GLN A 68 -2.71 14.53 23.42
CA GLN A 68 -1.79 13.51 22.90
C GLN A 68 -2.13 12.11 23.45
N ILE A 69 -2.57 12.03 24.70
CA ILE A 69 -3.03 10.78 25.32
C ILE A 69 -4.29 10.27 24.61
N GLU A 70 -5.25 11.15 24.32
CA GLU A 70 -6.43 10.78 23.53
C GLU A 70 -6.04 10.33 22.11
N GLN A 71 -5.07 10.97 21.47
CA GLN A 71 -4.54 10.48 20.18
C GLN A 71 -3.87 9.10 20.28
N LEU A 72 -3.22 8.77 21.39
CA LEU A 72 -2.65 7.43 21.65
C LEU A 72 -3.77 6.39 21.85
N LYS A 73 -4.83 6.74 22.59
CA LYS A 73 -6.01 5.90 22.80
C LYS A 73 -6.82 5.69 21.52
N LEU A 74 -6.79 6.63 20.59
CA LEU A 74 -7.43 6.47 19.28
C LEU A 74 -6.53 5.78 18.23
N GLY A 75 -5.28 5.43 18.58
CA GLY A 75 -4.32 4.83 17.64
C GLY A 75 -3.71 5.80 16.61
N HIS A 76 -4.00 7.10 16.73
CA HIS A 76 -3.45 8.14 15.86
C HIS A 76 -1.97 8.44 16.15
N LYS A 77 -1.50 8.10 17.36
CA LYS A 77 -0.09 8.14 17.76
C LYS A 77 0.34 6.82 18.38
N THR A 78 1.60 6.44 18.21
CA THR A 78 2.19 5.29 18.91
C THR A 78 2.87 5.72 20.20
N VAL A 79 3.13 4.77 21.10
CA VAL A 79 3.91 5.04 22.32
C VAL A 79 5.29 5.59 21.96
N TYR A 80 5.89 5.05 20.90
CA TYR A 80 7.16 5.54 20.36
C TYR A 80 7.08 7.02 19.93
N ASP A 81 6.01 7.43 19.24
CA ASP A 81 5.81 8.81 18.80
C ASP A 81 5.72 9.78 20.00
N LEU A 82 5.09 9.36 21.11
CA LEU A 82 4.99 10.18 22.31
C LEU A 82 6.33 10.26 23.06
N LEU A 83 7.10 9.17 23.09
CA LEU A 83 8.42 9.14 23.73
C LEU A 83 9.52 9.84 22.93
N LYS A 84 9.35 9.98 21.61
CA LYS A 84 10.30 10.67 20.72
C LYS A 84 10.16 12.19 20.82
N GLN A 85 10.44 12.73 22.00
CA GLN A 85 10.45 14.17 22.30
C GLN A 85 11.85 14.64 22.71
N ALA A 86 12.04 15.96 22.69
CA ALA A 86 13.28 16.59 23.16
C ALA A 86 13.52 16.39 24.67
N TRP A 87 12.45 16.24 25.45
CA TRP A 87 12.52 15.99 26.88
C TRP A 87 12.14 14.55 27.18
N LEU A 88 13.16 13.73 27.42
CA LEU A 88 13.04 12.33 27.77
C LEU A 88 13.93 12.03 28.97
N TRP A 89 13.39 11.33 29.95
CA TRP A 89 14.13 10.88 31.12
C TRP A 89 14.08 9.36 31.24
N ALA A 90 15.14 8.79 31.80
CA ALA A 90 15.10 7.46 32.38
C ALA A 90 14.96 7.62 33.90
N VAL A 91 13.99 6.94 34.49
CA VAL A 91 13.66 7.03 35.91
C VAL A 91 13.64 5.63 36.51
N ASP A 92 14.51 5.38 37.48
CA ASP A 92 14.52 4.12 38.23
C ASP A 92 13.64 4.28 39.47
N LEU A 93 12.62 3.44 39.57
CA LEU A 93 11.77 3.29 40.75
C LEU A 93 12.02 1.92 41.39
N THR A 94 11.83 1.84 42.70
CA THR A 94 11.65 0.55 43.38
C THR A 94 10.22 0.05 43.21
N TYR A 95 9.94 -1.21 43.60
CA TYR A 95 8.60 -1.81 43.48
C TYR A 95 7.51 -1.12 44.31
N ASP A 96 7.88 -0.33 45.31
CA ASP A 96 6.97 0.53 46.08
C ASP A 96 6.79 1.92 45.45
N MET A 97 7.24 2.10 44.21
CA MET A 97 7.19 3.34 43.44
C MET A 97 8.00 4.50 44.05
N THR A 98 8.96 4.22 44.95
CA THR A 98 9.88 5.27 45.42
C THR A 98 11.01 5.54 44.43
N LEU A 99 11.34 6.82 44.25
CA LEU A 99 12.36 7.28 43.32
C LEU A 99 13.75 6.86 43.79
N ALA A 100 14.46 6.08 42.96
CA ALA A 100 15.84 5.68 43.23
C ALA A 100 16.83 6.57 42.47
N ASN A 101 16.62 6.80 41.17
CA ASN A 101 17.51 7.61 40.32
C ASN A 101 16.76 8.19 39.12
N ALA A 102 17.26 9.30 38.56
CA ALA A 102 16.78 9.85 37.30
C ALA A 102 17.93 10.40 36.44
N TRP A 103 17.77 10.32 35.12
CA TRP A 103 18.71 10.82 34.13
C TRP A 103 17.97 11.48 32.98
N ALA A 104 18.47 12.63 32.52
CA ALA A 104 18.05 13.18 31.23
C ALA A 104 18.74 12.42 30.09
N LEU A 105 17.99 12.10 29.05
CA LEU A 105 18.49 11.50 27.81
C LEU A 105 18.54 12.56 26.72
N GLY A 106 19.47 12.43 25.77
CA GLY A 106 19.51 13.27 24.57
C GLY A 106 18.38 12.94 23.60
N GLY A 107 17.86 11.72 23.66
CA GLY A 107 16.63 11.32 22.98
C GLY A 107 16.39 9.82 23.06
N LEU A 108 15.37 9.36 22.36
CA LEU A 108 14.98 7.94 22.35
C LEU A 108 16.03 7.02 21.69
N ASP A 109 16.97 7.59 20.92
CA ASP A 109 18.08 6.85 20.31
C ASP A 109 19.21 6.49 21.29
N ASP A 110 19.24 7.12 22.47
CA ASP A 110 20.15 6.72 23.56
C ASP A 110 19.65 5.46 24.29
N VAL A 111 18.40 5.06 24.06
CA VAL A 111 17.80 3.89 24.68
C VAL A 111 18.08 2.64 23.82
N PRO A 112 18.58 1.54 24.41
CA PRO A 112 18.78 0.30 23.68
C PRO A 112 17.50 -0.17 22.96
N ALA A 113 17.65 -0.72 21.75
CA ALA A 113 16.51 -1.11 20.91
C ALA A 113 15.50 -2.06 21.58
N LYS A 114 15.96 -2.94 22.48
CA LYS A 114 15.11 -3.88 23.23
C LYS A 114 14.40 -3.26 24.44
N SER A 115 14.74 -2.02 24.79
CA SER A 115 14.26 -1.32 25.98
C SER A 115 13.45 -0.07 25.63
N ARG A 116 13.12 0.12 24.36
CA ARG A 116 12.22 1.15 23.86
C ARG A 116 11.10 0.47 23.07
N PRO A 117 9.90 1.07 22.98
CA PRO A 117 8.84 0.48 22.18
C PRO A 117 9.24 0.45 20.71
N GLU A 118 8.70 -0.51 19.95
CA GLU A 118 8.88 -0.47 18.51
C GLU A 118 8.10 0.70 17.90
N PRO A 119 8.60 1.34 16.82
CA PRO A 119 8.00 2.57 16.28
C PRO A 119 6.52 2.52 15.90
N HIS A 120 5.98 1.32 15.75
CA HIS A 120 4.66 1.06 15.19
C HIS A 120 3.70 0.35 16.14
N VAL A 121 4.17 0.03 17.36
CA VAL A 121 3.34 -0.57 18.38
C VAL A 121 2.40 0.49 18.92
N THR A 122 1.10 0.23 18.74
CA THR A 122 0.00 0.98 19.34
C THR A 122 -0.26 0.49 20.77
N LEU A 123 -1.09 1.21 21.52
CA LEU A 123 -1.41 0.83 22.90
C LEU A 123 -2.09 -0.55 22.97
N TYR A 124 -3.06 -0.79 22.08
CA TYR A 124 -3.73 -2.07 21.91
C TYR A 124 -3.75 -2.50 20.43
N PRO A 125 -3.90 -3.81 20.13
CA PRO A 125 -3.98 -4.31 18.76
C PRO A 125 -5.11 -3.69 17.92
N GLU A 126 -6.27 -3.42 18.53
CA GLU A 126 -7.42 -2.79 17.88
C GLU A 126 -7.15 -1.35 17.43
N HIS A 127 -6.16 -0.68 18.03
CA HIS A 127 -5.73 0.66 17.64
C HIS A 127 -4.82 0.66 16.40
N MET A 128 -4.40 -0.51 15.92
CA MET A 128 -3.65 -0.58 14.68
C MET A 128 -4.47 -0.01 13.52
N PRO A 129 -3.84 0.73 12.60
CA PRO A 129 -4.54 1.24 11.43
C PRO A 129 -5.08 0.08 10.59
N LEU A 130 -6.14 0.35 9.85
CA LEU A 130 -6.70 -0.62 8.89
C LEU A 130 -5.60 -1.02 7.91
N LEU A 131 -4.92 -0.04 7.33
CA LEU A 131 -3.80 -0.23 6.43
C LEU A 131 -2.75 0.85 6.67
N SER A 132 -1.49 0.48 6.66
CA SER A 132 -0.35 1.38 6.77
C SER A 132 0.62 1.08 5.63
N TYR A 133 0.95 2.11 4.87
CA TYR A 133 1.82 2.02 3.72
C TYR A 133 2.99 2.99 3.87
N ARG A 134 4.20 2.43 3.98
CA ARG A 134 5.43 3.17 4.25
C ARG A 134 6.43 3.02 3.12
N LEU A 135 6.82 4.14 2.52
CA LEU A 135 7.80 4.23 1.45
C LEU A 135 9.17 4.59 1.99
N ILE A 136 10.19 3.80 1.63
CA ILE A 136 11.55 3.90 2.14
C ILE A 136 12.52 4.04 0.97
N GLY A 137 13.49 4.93 1.13
CA GLY A 137 14.60 5.10 0.21
C GLY A 137 15.45 6.33 0.52
N PRO A 138 16.56 6.51 -0.21
CA PRO A 138 17.53 7.57 0.04
C PRO A 138 16.88 8.95 -0.14
N GLY A 139 17.05 9.83 0.85
CA GLY A 139 16.54 11.20 0.81
C GLY A 139 15.08 11.37 1.24
N LEU A 140 14.37 10.29 1.60
CA LEU A 140 13.03 10.39 2.19
C LEU A 140 13.12 10.79 3.67
N GLN A 141 13.42 12.06 3.92
CA GLN A 141 13.54 12.65 5.25
C GLN A 141 12.51 13.77 5.43
N GLU A 142 12.25 14.13 6.69
CA GLU A 142 11.37 15.24 7.02
C GLU A 142 11.79 16.53 6.28
N GLY A 143 10.83 17.22 5.67
CA GLY A 143 11.08 18.42 4.86
C GLY A 143 11.69 18.16 3.47
N GLN A 144 12.02 16.91 3.10
CA GLN A 144 12.67 16.56 1.83
C GLN A 144 11.89 15.52 1.01
N VAL A 145 10.66 15.16 1.41
CA VAL A 145 9.85 14.18 0.70
C VAL A 145 9.28 14.78 -0.61
N PRO A 146 9.57 14.20 -1.78
CA PRO A 146 9.00 14.70 -3.03
C PRO A 146 7.47 14.51 -3.12
N ALA A 147 6.78 15.44 -3.78
CA ALA A 147 5.33 15.35 -4.00
C ALA A 147 4.89 14.06 -4.72
N SER A 148 5.73 13.52 -5.60
CA SER A 148 5.46 12.25 -6.29
C SER A 148 5.43 11.06 -5.33
N VAL A 149 6.25 11.07 -4.27
CA VAL A 149 6.27 10.03 -3.22
C VAL A 149 5.02 10.14 -2.35
N ILE A 150 4.63 11.37 -1.97
CA ILE A 150 3.40 11.63 -1.23
C ILE A 150 2.18 11.13 -2.01
N SER A 151 2.07 11.54 -3.29
CA SER A 151 0.98 11.10 -4.16
C SER A 151 0.95 9.59 -4.30
N ARG A 152 2.10 8.90 -4.36
CA ARG A 152 2.15 7.45 -4.46
C ARG A 152 1.68 6.78 -3.17
N ALA A 153 2.10 7.28 -2.01
CA ALA A 153 1.73 6.70 -0.74
C ALA A 153 0.23 6.79 -0.46
N VAL A 154 -0.43 7.83 -0.99
CA VAL A 154 -1.90 7.98 -0.90
C VAL A 154 -2.62 7.17 -1.99
N LYS A 155 -2.20 7.28 -3.26
CA LYS A 155 -2.91 6.67 -4.39
C LYS A 155 -2.66 5.17 -4.56
N GLY A 156 -1.49 4.68 -4.17
CA GLY A 156 -1.12 3.26 -4.34
C GLY A 156 -2.05 2.34 -3.56
N PRO A 157 -2.18 2.51 -2.23
CA PRO A 157 -3.10 1.74 -1.41
C PRO A 157 -4.56 1.81 -1.87
N THR A 158 -5.07 3.03 -2.11
CA THR A 158 -6.46 3.24 -2.54
C THR A 158 -6.74 2.59 -3.90
N ALA A 159 -5.82 2.70 -4.88
CA ALA A 159 -5.95 2.04 -6.17
C ALA A 159 -5.88 0.50 -6.07
N ALA A 160 -5.01 -0.03 -5.21
CA ALA A 160 -4.90 -1.47 -4.99
C ALA A 160 -6.19 -2.05 -4.40
N LEU A 161 -6.71 -1.43 -3.35
CA LEU A 161 -7.96 -1.85 -2.71
C LEU A 161 -9.14 -1.75 -3.67
N LYS A 162 -9.24 -0.65 -4.41
CA LYS A 162 -10.26 -0.47 -5.46
C LYS A 162 -10.28 -1.65 -6.42
N ARG A 163 -9.14 -2.03 -7.00
CA ARG A 163 -9.05 -3.15 -7.95
C ARG A 163 -9.52 -4.46 -7.34
N ILE A 164 -9.10 -4.75 -6.10
CA ILE A 164 -9.47 -5.98 -5.40
C ILE A 164 -10.99 -5.99 -5.14
N PHE A 165 -11.54 -4.94 -4.56
CA PHE A 165 -12.97 -4.88 -4.24
C PHE A 165 -13.85 -4.89 -5.50
N GLU A 166 -13.47 -4.18 -6.56
CA GLU A 166 -14.22 -4.19 -7.84
C GLU A 166 -14.32 -5.60 -8.43
N SER A 167 -13.29 -6.43 -8.25
CA SER A 167 -13.31 -7.81 -8.75
C SER A 167 -14.20 -8.77 -7.98
N LEU A 168 -14.41 -8.50 -6.70
CA LEU A 168 -15.23 -9.31 -5.81
C LEU A 168 -16.71 -8.93 -5.93
N SER A 169 -16.98 -7.67 -6.23
CA SER A 169 -18.33 -7.16 -6.42
C SER A 169 -18.82 -7.44 -7.85
N GLN A 170 -19.13 -8.71 -8.15
CA GLN A 170 -19.77 -9.12 -9.40
C GLN A 170 -21.09 -8.33 -9.60
N GLY A 171 -21.07 -7.29 -10.45
CA GLY A 171 -22.28 -6.54 -10.80
C GLY A 171 -22.17 -5.02 -10.86
N TYR A 172 -21.12 -4.39 -10.32
CA TYR A 172 -20.97 -2.92 -10.39
C TYR A 172 -20.29 -2.41 -11.67
N SER A 173 -19.93 -3.32 -12.59
CA SER A 173 -19.17 -3.00 -13.79
C SER A 173 -20.07 -2.56 -14.95
N SER A 174 -20.69 -1.37 -14.85
CA SER A 174 -20.94 -0.50 -16.01
C SER A 174 -21.37 0.90 -15.57
N GLY A 175 -20.43 1.70 -15.06
CA GLY A 175 -20.70 3.11 -14.75
C GLY A 175 -19.83 3.71 -13.65
N ARG A 176 -20.20 4.92 -13.21
CA ARG A 176 -19.62 5.55 -12.02
C ARG A 176 -19.99 4.69 -10.80
N PRO A 177 -19.02 4.23 -10.00
CA PRO A 177 -19.32 3.41 -8.83
C PRO A 177 -20.22 4.16 -7.84
N GLU A 178 -21.08 3.42 -7.13
CA GLU A 178 -21.90 3.97 -6.05
C GLU A 178 -21.01 4.61 -4.98
N GLU A 179 -21.52 5.64 -4.32
CA GLU A 179 -20.71 6.41 -3.36
C GLU A 179 -20.35 5.58 -2.12
N SER A 180 -21.24 4.69 -1.68
CA SER A 180 -21.01 3.70 -0.63
C SER A 180 -19.80 2.79 -0.96
N PHE A 181 -19.75 2.27 -2.19
CA PHE A 181 -18.64 1.45 -2.67
C PHE A 181 -17.35 2.28 -2.78
N ARG A 182 -17.41 3.53 -3.24
CA ARG A 182 -16.22 4.41 -3.29
C ARG A 182 -15.59 4.64 -1.92
N ARG A 183 -16.40 4.81 -0.87
CA ARG A 183 -15.93 5.01 0.51
C ARG A 183 -15.18 3.80 1.07
N SER A 184 -15.41 2.60 0.53
CA SER A 184 -14.72 1.38 0.99
C SER A 184 -13.20 1.39 0.69
N TYR A 185 -12.77 2.07 -0.36
CA TYR A 185 -11.35 2.15 -0.73
C TYR A 185 -10.78 3.57 -0.65
N ASP A 186 -11.62 4.61 -0.50
CA ASP A 186 -11.20 5.99 -0.23
C ASP A 186 -10.95 6.20 1.26
N LEU A 187 -9.97 5.46 1.79
CA LEU A 187 -9.72 5.38 3.22
C LEU A 187 -9.22 6.74 3.78
N PRO A 188 -9.71 7.20 4.94
CA PRO A 188 -9.23 8.42 5.57
C PRO A 188 -7.79 8.25 6.07
N ALA A 189 -6.92 9.21 5.72
CA ALA A 189 -5.55 9.25 6.24
C ALA A 189 -5.56 9.59 7.74
N ALA A 190 -4.97 8.72 8.55
CA ALA A 190 -4.94 8.81 10.00
C ALA A 190 -3.62 9.38 10.54
N ARG A 191 -2.49 9.06 9.90
CA ARG A 191 -1.15 9.42 10.37
C ARG A 191 -0.16 9.60 9.22
N PHE A 192 0.70 10.60 9.37
CA PHE A 192 1.92 10.77 8.57
C PHE A 192 3.15 10.63 9.47
N ALA A 193 4.16 9.89 9.03
CA ALA A 193 5.45 9.80 9.72
C ALA A 193 6.61 10.04 8.75
N TYR A 194 7.67 10.68 9.26
CA TYR A 194 8.86 11.11 8.51
C TYR A 194 10.11 10.31 8.94
N ASN A 195 11.17 10.31 8.11
CA ASN A 195 12.30 9.35 8.08
C ASN A 195 11.91 8.01 7.42
N SER A 196 11.64 8.05 6.11
CA SER A 196 10.61 7.34 5.32
C SER A 196 9.31 8.14 5.25
N PHE A 197 8.47 7.90 4.24
CA PHE A 197 7.13 8.49 4.19
C PHE A 197 6.07 7.42 4.44
N GLU A 198 5.41 7.48 5.60
CA GLU A 198 4.32 6.57 5.96
C GLU A 198 2.98 7.29 5.90
N VAL A 199 1.98 6.61 5.33
CA VAL A 199 0.56 6.97 5.44
C VAL A 199 -0.17 5.81 6.07
N ALA A 200 -0.82 6.06 7.20
CA ALA A 200 -1.76 5.13 7.83
C ALA A 200 -3.19 5.53 7.48
N PHE A 201 -4.05 4.53 7.32
CA PHE A 201 -5.44 4.67 6.93
C PHE A 201 -6.34 4.03 7.98
N SER A 202 -7.43 4.73 8.34
CA SER A 202 -8.46 4.20 9.24
C SER A 202 -9.60 3.55 8.46
N GLU A 203 -10.43 2.77 9.16
CA GLU A 203 -11.71 2.31 8.61
C GLU A 203 -12.61 3.51 8.32
N PRO A 204 -13.37 3.47 7.21
CA PRO A 204 -14.45 4.42 7.02
C PRO A 204 -15.55 4.18 8.08
N PRO A 205 -16.31 5.22 8.46
CA PRO A 205 -17.41 5.06 9.41
C PRO A 205 -18.44 4.01 8.95
N PHE A 206 -18.79 3.05 9.81
CA PHE A 206 -19.67 1.92 9.46
C PHE A 206 -21.08 2.35 9.00
N ASP A 207 -21.58 3.47 9.52
CA ASP A 207 -22.84 4.11 9.12
C ASP A 207 -22.84 4.62 7.67
N GLN A 208 -21.68 4.56 6.98
CA GLN A 208 -21.51 5.01 5.60
C GLN A 208 -21.25 3.86 4.62
N LEU A 209 -21.19 2.62 5.08
CA LEU A 209 -21.01 1.42 4.28
C LEU A 209 -22.37 0.71 4.08
N ASP A 210 -23.16 1.18 3.11
CA ASP A 210 -24.52 0.67 2.80
C ASP A 210 -24.56 -0.66 2.02
N PHE A 211 -23.42 -1.33 1.81
CA PHE A 211 -23.34 -2.63 1.13
C PHE A 211 -22.91 -3.71 2.12
N ASP A 212 -22.96 -4.98 1.70
CA ASP A 212 -22.51 -6.15 2.47
C ASP A 212 -20.97 -6.14 2.65
N GLY A 213 -20.46 -5.05 3.19
CA GLY A 213 -19.06 -4.63 3.12
C GLY A 213 -18.17 -5.47 3.99
N GLU A 214 -18.71 -6.05 5.06
CA GLU A 214 -17.97 -6.97 5.91
C GLU A 214 -17.48 -8.20 5.13
N SER A 215 -18.33 -8.76 4.25
CA SER A 215 -17.94 -9.89 3.40
C SER A 215 -16.94 -9.50 2.31
N ALA A 216 -17.09 -8.31 1.72
CA ALA A 216 -16.17 -7.78 0.70
C ALA A 216 -14.80 -7.40 1.29
N TYR A 217 -14.76 -6.80 2.47
CA TYR A 217 -13.54 -6.50 3.20
C TYR A 217 -12.84 -7.79 3.61
N GLU A 218 -13.58 -8.79 4.09
CA GLU A 218 -12.99 -10.08 4.46
C GLU A 218 -12.39 -10.81 3.23
N ALA A 219 -13.15 -10.90 2.14
CA ALA A 219 -12.67 -11.53 0.91
C ALA A 219 -11.50 -10.75 0.28
N GLY A 220 -11.57 -9.43 0.26
CA GLY A 220 -10.50 -8.58 -0.27
C GLY A 220 -9.26 -8.54 0.61
N SER A 221 -9.43 -8.57 1.93
CA SER A 221 -8.37 -8.77 2.92
C SER A 221 -7.64 -10.09 2.65
N SER A 222 -8.37 -11.19 2.53
CA SER A 222 -7.81 -12.51 2.23
C SER A 222 -7.05 -12.51 0.90
N ALA A 223 -7.63 -11.93 -0.16
CA ALA A 223 -6.98 -11.87 -1.47
C ALA A 223 -5.69 -11.03 -1.45
N LEU A 224 -5.69 -9.91 -0.72
CA LEU A 224 -4.50 -9.07 -0.55
C LEU A 224 -3.42 -9.79 0.25
N GLU A 225 -3.79 -10.42 1.37
CA GLU A 225 -2.88 -11.19 2.23
C GLU A 225 -2.26 -12.35 1.45
N ASP A 226 -3.07 -13.17 0.78
CA ASP A 226 -2.59 -14.29 -0.05
C ASP A 226 -1.62 -13.81 -1.14
N GLY A 227 -1.94 -12.69 -1.79
CA GLY A 227 -1.08 -12.07 -2.80
C GLY A 227 0.26 -11.59 -2.24
N LEU A 228 0.24 -10.97 -1.06
CA LEU A 228 1.46 -10.53 -0.37
C LEU A 228 2.30 -11.72 0.12
N GLN A 229 1.67 -12.76 0.64
CA GLN A 229 2.33 -13.99 1.06
C GLN A 229 2.95 -14.73 -0.12
N TRP A 230 2.25 -14.83 -1.26
CA TRP A 230 2.81 -15.35 -2.50
C TRP A 230 4.07 -14.59 -2.90
N LEU A 231 4.03 -13.26 -2.81
CA LEU A 231 5.13 -12.42 -3.23
C LEU A 231 6.37 -12.56 -2.35
N VAL A 232 6.20 -12.66 -1.02
CA VAL A 232 7.30 -12.75 -0.05
C VAL A 232 7.84 -14.18 0.05
N ASN A 233 6.97 -15.18 0.08
CA ASN A 233 7.37 -16.59 0.30
C ASN A 233 7.52 -17.39 -1.00
N GLN A 234 7.18 -16.82 -2.15
CA GLN A 234 7.11 -17.52 -3.44
C GLN A 234 6.25 -18.79 -3.35
N SER A 235 5.04 -18.65 -2.78
CA SER A 235 4.11 -19.77 -2.63
C SER A 235 3.72 -20.36 -3.98
N SER A 236 3.23 -21.60 -3.98
CA SER A 236 2.95 -22.35 -5.20
C SER A 236 1.69 -21.91 -5.96
N LYS A 237 0.77 -21.18 -5.32
CA LYS A 237 -0.47 -20.73 -5.95
C LYS A 237 -0.32 -19.27 -6.40
N GLU A 238 -0.17 -19.07 -7.70
CA GLU A 238 -0.11 -17.73 -8.30
C GLU A 238 -1.45 -16.99 -8.11
N PRO A 239 -1.44 -15.70 -7.72
CA PRO A 239 -2.65 -14.89 -7.58
C PRO A 239 -3.34 -14.60 -8.92
N SER A 240 -4.59 -14.14 -8.86
CA SER A 240 -5.29 -13.68 -10.07
C SER A 240 -4.63 -12.42 -10.67
N ILE A 241 -4.86 -12.17 -11.96
CA ILE A 241 -4.34 -10.98 -12.67
C ILE A 241 -4.67 -9.68 -11.93
N ILE A 242 -5.90 -9.58 -11.40
CA ILE A 242 -6.37 -8.39 -10.67
C ILE A 242 -5.56 -8.18 -9.38
N VAL A 243 -5.30 -9.25 -8.63
CA VAL A 243 -4.47 -9.18 -7.43
C VAL A 243 -3.03 -8.80 -7.80
N LEU A 244 -2.47 -9.38 -8.87
CA LEU A 244 -1.14 -9.02 -9.36
C LEU A 244 -1.05 -7.53 -9.75
N GLU A 245 -2.08 -6.99 -10.40
CA GLU A 245 -2.16 -5.56 -10.71
C GLU A 245 -2.28 -4.69 -9.46
N ALA A 246 -3.04 -5.11 -8.46
CA ALA A 246 -3.11 -4.41 -7.17
C ALA A 246 -1.75 -4.40 -6.46
N LEU A 247 -1.06 -5.53 -6.39
CA LEU A 247 0.29 -5.64 -5.82
C LEU A 247 1.31 -4.78 -6.57
N LYS A 248 1.15 -4.60 -7.89
CA LYS A 248 2.00 -3.70 -8.69
C LYS A 248 1.90 -2.24 -8.23
N GLU A 249 0.74 -1.79 -7.74
CA GLU A 249 0.59 -0.45 -7.17
C GLU A 249 1.30 -0.30 -5.84
N LEU A 250 1.30 -1.36 -5.03
CA LEU A 250 1.89 -1.40 -3.69
C LEU A 250 3.42 -1.61 -3.71
N THR A 251 3.97 -2.18 -4.77
CA THR A 251 5.43 -2.38 -4.89
C THR A 251 6.17 -1.10 -5.28
N PRO A 252 7.43 -0.91 -4.82
CA PRO A 252 8.28 0.20 -5.27
C PRO A 252 8.43 0.23 -6.80
N PRO A 253 8.46 1.41 -7.44
CA PRO A 253 8.74 1.53 -8.87
C PRO A 253 10.12 0.98 -9.24
N ALA A 254 10.29 0.61 -10.51
CA ALA A 254 11.56 0.07 -11.02
C ALA A 254 12.73 1.06 -10.88
N HIS A 255 12.42 2.37 -10.94
CA HIS A 255 13.38 3.47 -10.81
C HIS A 255 12.84 4.54 -9.85
N GLY A 256 13.73 5.43 -9.41
CA GLY A 256 13.41 6.56 -8.53
C GLY A 256 13.94 6.40 -7.12
N GLN A 257 13.51 7.30 -6.23
CA GLN A 257 14.01 7.40 -4.86
C GLN A 257 13.44 6.34 -3.91
N ILE A 258 12.37 5.63 -4.30
CA ILE A 258 11.76 4.58 -3.47
C ILE A 258 12.47 3.25 -3.78
N GLU A 259 13.00 2.62 -2.74
CA GLU A 259 13.70 1.33 -2.81
C GLU A 259 12.89 0.20 -2.19
N ARG A 260 12.19 0.51 -1.10
CA ARG A 260 11.39 -0.45 -0.33
C ARG A 260 10.03 0.15 0.03
N ALA A 261 9.02 -0.70 0.12
CA ALA A 261 7.72 -0.37 0.68
C ALA A 261 7.41 -1.36 1.81
N GLU A 262 6.91 -0.86 2.93
CA GLU A 262 6.43 -1.65 4.06
C GLU A 262 4.91 -1.53 4.13
N ILE A 263 4.24 -2.67 4.28
CA ILE A 263 2.78 -2.76 4.36
C ILE A 263 2.42 -3.53 5.62
N ARG A 264 1.47 -3.00 6.40
CA ARG A 264 0.93 -3.61 7.62
C ARG A 264 -0.47 -3.08 7.90
N GLY A 265 -1.15 -3.63 8.91
CA GLY A 265 -2.43 -3.15 9.40
C GLY A 265 -3.44 -4.27 9.55
N ARG A 266 -4.59 -3.96 10.17
CA ARG A 266 -5.64 -4.94 10.45
C ARG A 266 -6.20 -5.61 9.20
N LEU A 267 -6.19 -4.91 8.07
CA LEU A 267 -6.66 -5.43 6.77
C LEU A 267 -5.84 -6.61 6.27
N ILE A 268 -4.61 -6.79 6.74
CA ILE A 268 -3.73 -7.88 6.26
C ILE A 268 -3.76 -9.07 7.24
N LYS A 269 -4.67 -9.09 8.24
CA LYS A 269 -4.88 -10.14 9.26
C LYS A 269 -3.60 -10.71 9.91
N SER A 270 -2.49 -10.00 9.75
CA SER A 270 -1.15 -10.41 10.14
C SER A 270 -0.51 -9.28 10.92
N SER A 271 0.13 -9.63 12.04
CA SER A 271 0.98 -8.70 12.79
C SER A 271 2.32 -8.46 12.09
N ALA A 272 2.64 -9.24 11.04
CA ALA A 272 3.89 -9.11 10.30
C ALA A 272 3.88 -7.89 9.37
N VAL A 273 5.07 -7.31 9.18
CA VAL A 273 5.30 -6.25 8.20
C VAL A 273 5.77 -6.86 6.89
N PHE A 274 5.00 -6.67 5.82
CA PHE A 274 5.39 -7.10 4.47
C PHE A 274 6.38 -6.10 3.87
N CYS A 275 7.61 -6.53 3.64
CA CYS A 275 8.67 -5.71 3.06
C CYS A 275 8.81 -5.97 1.56
N LEU A 276 8.28 -5.07 0.73
CA LEU A 276 8.32 -5.16 -0.72
C LEU A 276 9.47 -4.32 -1.31
N ASN A 277 10.06 -4.80 -2.41
CA ASN A 277 11.22 -4.18 -3.05
C ASN A 277 11.11 -4.31 -4.59
N ARG A 278 12.12 -3.86 -5.33
CA ARG A 278 12.11 -3.91 -6.81
C ARG A 278 12.14 -5.33 -7.39
N GLN A 279 12.71 -6.30 -6.68
CA GLN A 279 12.70 -7.70 -7.12
C GLN A 279 11.27 -8.27 -7.10
N HIS A 280 10.50 -7.93 -6.07
CA HIS A 280 9.08 -8.27 -5.99
C HIS A 280 8.29 -7.67 -7.16
N ARG A 281 8.55 -6.41 -7.55
CA ARG A 281 7.91 -5.80 -8.73
C ARG A 281 8.24 -6.55 -10.02
N ARG A 282 9.47 -7.03 -10.15
CA ARG A 282 9.89 -7.84 -11.30
C ARG A 282 9.11 -9.16 -11.35
N ALA A 283 8.99 -9.86 -10.23
CA ALA A 283 8.22 -11.10 -10.13
C ALA A 283 6.75 -10.90 -10.54
N ILE A 284 6.11 -9.81 -10.08
CA ILE A 284 4.75 -9.45 -10.50
C ILE A 284 4.67 -9.20 -12.00
N THR A 285 5.64 -8.47 -12.56
CA THR A 285 5.65 -8.13 -13.99
C THR A 285 5.83 -9.38 -14.85
N GLU A 286 6.68 -10.32 -14.41
CA GLU A 286 6.87 -11.62 -15.07
C GLU A 286 5.60 -12.48 -15.00
N ALA A 287 4.91 -12.53 -13.85
CA ALA A 287 3.63 -13.22 -13.69
C ALA A 287 2.55 -12.64 -14.62
N LEU A 288 2.37 -11.31 -14.62
CA LEU A 288 1.45 -10.63 -15.53
C LEU A 288 1.77 -10.90 -17.00
N ALA A 289 3.05 -10.90 -17.38
CA ALA A 289 3.46 -11.21 -18.74
C ALA A 289 3.17 -12.66 -19.13
N LYS A 290 3.26 -13.62 -18.21
CA LYS A 290 2.85 -15.02 -18.46
C LYS A 290 1.35 -15.09 -18.76
N HIS A 291 0.53 -14.45 -17.93
CA HIS A 291 -0.91 -14.37 -18.15
C HIS A 291 -1.28 -13.72 -19.50
N GLN A 292 -0.57 -12.66 -19.89
CA GLN A 292 -0.77 -12.02 -21.20
C GLN A 292 -0.33 -12.88 -22.38
N LYS A 293 0.75 -13.65 -22.25
CA LYS A 293 1.18 -14.59 -23.31
C LYS A 293 0.18 -15.72 -23.53
N THR A 294 -0.63 -16.04 -22.52
CA THR A 294 -1.70 -17.04 -22.64
C THR A 294 -2.92 -16.51 -23.39
N ASP A 295 -3.10 -15.18 -23.50
CA ASP A 295 -4.30 -14.53 -24.08
C ASP A 295 -4.09 -13.90 -25.46
N HIS A 296 -2.84 -13.89 -25.96
CA HIS A 296 -2.50 -13.36 -27.29
C HIS A 296 -2.13 -14.48 -28.26
N GLU A 297 -2.88 -14.56 -29.36
CA GLU A 297 -2.57 -15.43 -30.49
C GLU A 297 -1.97 -14.57 -31.62
N LEU A 298 -0.81 -14.97 -32.15
CA LEU A 298 -0.30 -14.37 -33.38
C LEU A 298 -1.13 -14.86 -34.54
N ILE A 299 -1.88 -13.96 -35.15
CA ILE A 299 -2.72 -14.27 -36.31
C ILE A 299 -2.37 -13.36 -37.47
N GLN A 300 -2.65 -13.87 -38.67
CA GLN A 300 -2.69 -13.10 -39.90
C GLN A 300 -4.12 -13.13 -40.40
N VAL A 301 -4.70 -11.96 -40.63
CA VAL A 301 -6.07 -11.78 -41.12
C VAL A 301 -6.06 -10.91 -42.36
N SER A 302 -7.01 -11.13 -43.25
CA SER A 302 -7.19 -10.28 -44.43
C SER A 302 -8.59 -9.70 -44.47
N GLY A 303 -8.73 -8.55 -45.09
CA GLY A 303 -10.00 -7.85 -45.25
C GLY A 303 -9.79 -6.44 -45.80
N GLN A 304 -10.80 -5.61 -45.68
CA GLN A 304 -10.80 -4.23 -46.15
C GLN A 304 -11.02 -3.28 -44.98
N ILE A 305 -10.24 -2.20 -44.92
CA ILE A 305 -10.39 -1.15 -43.91
C ILE A 305 -11.62 -0.31 -44.27
N ARG A 306 -12.67 -0.32 -43.44
CA ARG A 306 -13.92 0.40 -43.73
C ARG A 306 -14.22 1.55 -42.78
N GLU A 307 -13.71 1.50 -41.57
CA GLU A 307 -13.83 2.58 -40.59
C GLU A 307 -12.44 2.83 -39.99
N LEU A 308 -12.00 4.09 -39.98
CA LEU A 308 -10.71 4.51 -39.46
C LEU A 308 -10.91 5.64 -38.44
N ASP A 309 -10.47 5.41 -37.21
CA ASP A 309 -10.42 6.40 -36.14
C ASP A 309 -8.97 6.85 -35.94
N LYS A 310 -8.69 8.06 -36.44
CA LYS A 310 -7.36 8.68 -36.45
C LYS A 310 -6.91 9.12 -35.07
N ASP A 311 -7.84 9.46 -34.18
CA ASP A 311 -7.53 9.97 -32.84
C ASP A 311 -7.11 8.83 -31.90
N ASN A 312 -7.72 7.65 -32.08
CA ASN A 312 -7.45 6.46 -31.26
C ASN A 312 -6.51 5.43 -31.93
N PHE A 313 -5.94 5.75 -33.09
CA PHE A 313 -5.13 4.83 -33.91
C PHE A 313 -5.78 3.45 -34.04
N SER A 314 -7.04 3.43 -34.47
CA SER A 314 -7.81 2.18 -34.60
C SER A 314 -8.64 2.13 -35.88
N PHE A 315 -8.90 0.94 -36.38
CA PHE A 315 -9.76 0.72 -37.54
C PHE A 315 -10.58 -0.56 -37.43
N ILE A 316 -11.62 -0.70 -38.27
CA ILE A 316 -12.41 -1.94 -38.39
C ILE A 316 -12.11 -2.60 -39.73
N LEU A 317 -11.65 -3.85 -39.64
CA LEU A 317 -11.42 -4.74 -40.78
C LEU A 317 -12.71 -5.50 -41.10
N ARG A 318 -13.26 -5.26 -42.30
CA ARG A 318 -14.48 -5.89 -42.84
C ARG A 318 -14.17 -6.76 -44.05
N ASN A 319 -15.18 -7.43 -44.60
CA ASN A 319 -15.07 -8.26 -45.80
C ASN A 319 -13.97 -9.33 -45.68
N ARG A 320 -13.87 -9.94 -44.49
CA ARG A 320 -12.87 -10.98 -44.22
C ARG A 320 -13.24 -12.26 -44.97
N PRO A 321 -12.25 -13.09 -45.36
CA PRO A 321 -12.52 -14.39 -45.98
C PRO A 321 -13.46 -15.25 -45.12
N ASN A 322 -14.22 -16.15 -45.76
CA ASN A 322 -15.16 -17.06 -45.10
C ASN A 322 -16.28 -16.38 -44.29
N ASP A 323 -16.62 -15.13 -44.63
CA ASP A 323 -17.69 -14.36 -43.96
C ASP A 323 -17.43 -14.18 -42.45
N GLU A 324 -16.14 -14.10 -42.08
CA GLU A 324 -15.73 -13.88 -40.70
C GLU A 324 -16.16 -12.50 -40.20
N ASN A 325 -16.58 -12.43 -38.93
CA ASN A 325 -17.02 -11.20 -38.28
C ASN A 325 -15.97 -10.09 -38.36
N GLU A 326 -16.47 -8.85 -38.40
CA GLU A 326 -15.64 -7.64 -38.35
C GLU A 326 -14.66 -7.67 -37.17
N LEU A 327 -13.44 -7.23 -37.41
CA LEU A 327 -12.38 -7.23 -36.42
C LEU A 327 -11.91 -5.80 -36.15
N LYS A 328 -11.90 -5.42 -34.88
CA LYS A 328 -11.31 -4.14 -34.47
C LYS A 328 -9.80 -4.31 -34.35
N CYS A 329 -9.08 -3.40 -34.99
CA CYS A 329 -7.63 -3.36 -35.02
C CYS A 329 -7.12 -2.07 -34.37
N ILE A 330 -6.03 -2.13 -33.63
CA ILE A 330 -5.27 -0.96 -33.17
C ILE A 330 -3.86 -0.99 -33.76
N PHE A 331 -3.34 0.18 -34.12
CA PHE A 331 -2.04 0.34 -34.78
C PHE A 331 -1.23 1.44 -34.08
N THR A 332 0.06 1.52 -34.38
CA THR A 332 0.96 2.55 -33.84
C THR A 332 1.08 3.74 -34.79
N GLU A 333 1.59 4.87 -34.30
CA GLU A 333 1.84 6.07 -35.13
C GLU A 333 2.75 5.78 -36.33
N GLU A 334 3.69 4.84 -36.20
CA GLU A 334 4.59 4.41 -37.29
C GLU A 334 3.85 3.77 -38.47
N GLN A 335 2.69 3.15 -38.21
CA GLN A 335 1.86 2.49 -39.23
C GLN A 335 0.79 3.42 -39.80
N TYR A 336 0.74 4.68 -39.35
CA TYR A 336 -0.36 5.60 -39.66
C TYR A 336 -0.47 5.88 -41.17
N ASP A 337 0.65 6.18 -41.82
CA ASP A 337 0.65 6.53 -43.24
C ASP A 337 0.19 5.35 -44.10
N ASP A 338 0.68 4.13 -43.82
CA ASP A 338 0.28 2.90 -44.51
C ASP A 338 -1.21 2.60 -44.34
N VAL A 339 -1.73 2.70 -43.10
CA VAL A 339 -3.14 2.46 -42.80
C VAL A 339 -4.05 3.49 -43.50
N VAL A 340 -3.64 4.76 -43.53
CA VAL A 340 -4.39 5.83 -44.20
C VAL A 340 -4.38 5.65 -45.72
N GLU A 341 -3.24 5.24 -46.28
CA GLU A 341 -3.12 4.92 -47.71
C GLU A 341 -4.06 3.76 -48.08
N HIS A 342 -3.99 2.65 -47.34
CA HIS A 342 -4.83 1.48 -47.55
C HIS A 342 -6.33 1.74 -47.36
N PHE A 343 -6.68 2.61 -46.42
CA PHE A 343 -8.06 3.05 -46.24
C PHE A 343 -8.55 3.88 -47.44
N SER A 344 -7.70 4.76 -47.97
CA SER A 344 -8.05 5.64 -49.09
C SER A 344 -8.11 4.91 -50.43
N SER A 345 -7.30 3.87 -50.62
CA SER A 345 -7.27 3.06 -51.84
C SER A 345 -8.39 2.02 -51.89
N GLU A 346 -9.13 1.82 -50.79
CA GLU A 346 -10.12 0.75 -50.63
C GLU A 346 -9.56 -0.65 -50.94
N THR A 347 -8.24 -0.85 -50.82
CA THR A 347 -7.60 -2.13 -51.15
C THR A 347 -7.80 -3.17 -50.05
N PHE A 348 -7.81 -4.44 -50.44
CA PHE A 348 -7.67 -5.53 -49.48
C PHE A 348 -6.28 -5.48 -48.85
N VAL A 349 -6.22 -5.71 -47.55
CA VAL A 349 -5.00 -5.74 -46.76
C VAL A 349 -4.88 -7.08 -46.03
N SER A 350 -3.64 -7.52 -45.84
CA SER A 350 -3.27 -8.55 -44.89
C SER A 350 -2.63 -7.88 -43.67
N ALA A 351 -3.30 -8.01 -42.53
CA ALA A 351 -2.84 -7.51 -41.24
C ALA A 351 -2.30 -8.68 -40.40
N THR A 352 -1.05 -8.56 -39.95
CA THR A 352 -0.43 -9.52 -39.03
C THR A 352 -0.28 -8.88 -37.66
N GLY A 353 -0.69 -9.57 -36.62
CA GLY A 353 -0.73 -8.96 -35.30
C GLY A 353 -1.00 -9.93 -34.15
N ARG A 354 -1.11 -9.36 -32.96
CA ARG A 354 -1.47 -10.10 -31.74
C ARG A 354 -2.96 -9.95 -31.46
N LEU A 355 -3.72 -11.03 -31.61
CA LEU A 355 -5.14 -11.05 -31.29
C LEU A 355 -5.32 -11.28 -29.80
N LYS A 356 -5.94 -10.31 -29.13
CA LYS A 356 -6.42 -10.44 -27.76
C LYS A 356 -7.79 -11.11 -27.76
N ARG A 357 -7.84 -12.40 -27.43
CA ARG A 357 -9.07 -13.22 -27.51
C ARG A 357 -10.19 -12.67 -26.62
N SER A 358 -9.85 -12.16 -25.44
CA SER A 358 -10.81 -11.61 -24.48
C SER A 358 -11.61 -10.41 -24.99
N SER A 359 -11.06 -9.61 -25.91
CA SER A 359 -11.72 -8.41 -26.45
C SER A 359 -11.93 -8.44 -27.96
N ASN A 360 -11.59 -9.55 -28.62
CA ASN A 360 -11.55 -9.68 -30.08
C ASN A 360 -10.87 -8.46 -30.75
N LEU A 361 -9.70 -8.08 -30.22
CA LEU A 361 -8.96 -6.89 -30.65
C LEU A 361 -7.59 -7.32 -31.19
N LEU A 362 -7.25 -6.86 -32.39
CA LEU A 362 -5.96 -7.16 -33.03
C LEU A 362 -5.01 -5.98 -32.89
N GLU A 363 -3.86 -6.19 -32.24
CA GLU A 363 -2.76 -5.22 -32.24
C GLU A 363 -1.90 -5.46 -33.48
N ILE A 364 -1.91 -4.50 -34.41
CA ILE A 364 -1.22 -4.60 -35.71
C ILE A 364 0.29 -4.53 -35.48
N GLY A 365 1.00 -5.56 -35.93
CA GLY A 365 2.46 -5.53 -36.05
C GLY A 365 2.90 -5.13 -37.45
N ASP A 366 2.16 -5.56 -38.46
CA ASP A 366 2.46 -5.31 -39.87
C ASP A 366 1.18 -5.31 -40.72
N ILE A 367 1.16 -4.51 -41.79
CA ILE A 367 0.03 -4.39 -42.71
C ILE A 367 0.53 -4.21 -44.13
N GLU A 368 0.07 -5.08 -45.03
CA GLU A 368 0.47 -5.06 -46.44
C GLU A 368 -0.75 -5.16 -47.36
N PRO A 369 -0.73 -4.52 -48.54
CA PRO A 369 -1.79 -4.68 -49.52
C PRO A 369 -1.76 -6.09 -50.11
N THR A 370 -2.93 -6.70 -50.26
CA THR A 370 -3.09 -8.02 -50.87
C THR A 370 -4.04 -7.98 -52.06
N PRO A 371 -3.76 -8.71 -53.15
CA PRO A 371 -4.67 -8.81 -54.27
C PRO A 371 -5.99 -9.46 -53.83
N ASN A 372 -7.11 -8.94 -54.32
CA ASN A 372 -8.45 -9.44 -54.00
C ASN A 372 -8.62 -10.87 -54.52
N THR A 373 -8.45 -11.88 -53.66
CA THR A 373 -8.53 -13.30 -54.02
C THR A 373 -9.97 -13.81 -54.21
N ASN A 374 -10.98 -12.96 -54.01
CA ASN A 374 -12.39 -13.31 -54.23
C ASN A 374 -12.87 -13.10 -55.68
N GLU A 375 -12.01 -12.61 -56.57
CA GLU A 375 -12.30 -12.68 -58.01
C GLU A 375 -12.04 -14.11 -58.50
N ALA A 376 -13.10 -14.92 -58.53
CA ALA A 376 -13.09 -16.21 -59.19
C ALA A 376 -12.58 -16.03 -60.63
N PRO A 377 -11.68 -16.90 -61.13
CA PRO A 377 -11.17 -16.76 -62.49
C PRO A 377 -12.35 -16.82 -63.47
N GLU A 378 -12.55 -15.73 -64.21
CA GLU A 378 -13.49 -15.70 -65.34
C GLU A 378 -13.17 -16.89 -66.25
N GLN A 379 -14.13 -17.82 -66.36
CA GLN A 379 -14.01 -18.91 -67.32
C GLN A 379 -13.98 -18.32 -68.73
N PRO A 380 -12.94 -18.60 -69.54
CA PRO A 380 -12.92 -18.12 -70.91
C PRO A 380 -14.07 -18.76 -71.70
N LEU A 381 -14.87 -17.91 -72.36
CA LEU A 381 -15.99 -18.26 -73.23
C LEU A 381 -15.57 -19.08 -74.46
#